data_AF-A0A1B4FYS6-F1
#
_entry.id   AF-A0A1B4FYS6-F1
#
_cell.length_a   1.000
_cell.length_b   1.000
_cell.length_c   1.000
_cell.angle_alpha   90.00
_cell.angle_beta   90.00
_cell.angle_gamma   90.00
#
_symmetry.space_group_name_H-M   'P 1'
#
loop_
_entity.id
_entity.type
_entity.pdbx_description
1 polymer ?
#
loop_
_entity_poly.entity_id
_entity_poly.type
_entity_poly.pdbx_seq_one_letter_code
_entity_poly.pdbx_strand_id
1 'polypeptide(L)'
;MSRKSLLDPRRVRDEIALAAARLIAEDGLDYAGAKRKAARQVLGDSRIAGEWLPDNDQIEEELHEYLALFQGETQPAELRRLRLVALAWMERLAPFNPYIAGAVLNGTANAHSDVHLQAFCDNRKDVAIYLLNQNIQYDVSETRHFAGRRDVETLSFLWREARGAEPVGIHVALYTSDDLRGAVKADARGRLSRADAQALRALVEASPSSPTES
;
A
#
# COMPACT_ATOMS: atom_id res chain seq x y z
N MET A 1 37.47 1.48 -30.29
CA MET A 1 36.03 1.53 -30.67
C MET A 1 35.22 1.31 -29.41
N SER A 2 34.53 2.34 -28.92
CA SER A 2 33.69 2.22 -27.72
C SER A 2 32.48 1.37 -28.06
N ARG A 3 32.31 0.21 -27.41
CA ARG A 3 31.06 -0.57 -27.49
C ARG A 3 29.96 0.32 -26.90
N LYS A 4 29.18 0.98 -27.75
CA LYS A 4 27.91 1.57 -27.34
C LYS A 4 27.11 0.44 -26.68
N SER A 5 26.78 0.62 -25.40
CA SER A 5 25.86 -0.28 -24.71
C SER A 5 24.60 -0.43 -25.56
N LEU A 6 24.25 -1.66 -25.96
CA LEU A 6 23.08 -1.97 -26.79
C LEU A 6 21.76 -1.89 -25.98
N LEU A 7 21.84 -1.57 -24.69
CA LEU A 7 20.71 -1.46 -23.80
C LEU A 7 20.36 0.01 -23.61
N ASP A 8 19.17 0.41 -24.06
CA ASP A 8 18.59 1.72 -23.73
C ASP A 8 18.15 1.71 -22.26
N PRO A 9 18.72 2.57 -21.39
CA PRO A 9 18.34 2.65 -19.98
C PRO A 9 16.87 2.97 -19.74
N ARG A 10 16.17 3.58 -20.70
CA ARG A 10 14.71 3.80 -20.61
C ARG A 10 13.96 2.48 -20.77
N ARG A 11 14.21 1.77 -21.87
CA ARG A 11 13.56 0.50 -22.18
C ARG A 11 13.73 -0.54 -21.08
N VAL A 12 14.93 -0.60 -20.49
CA VAL A 12 15.21 -1.51 -19.37
C VAL A 12 14.46 -1.10 -18.10
N ARG A 13 14.31 0.21 -17.82
CA ARG A 13 13.50 0.68 -16.70
C ARG A 13 12.04 0.29 -16.85
N ASP A 14 11.50 0.44 -18.05
CA ASP A 14 10.11 0.08 -18.35
C ASP A 14 9.90 -1.45 -18.20
N GLU A 15 10.83 -2.26 -18.70
CA GLU A 15 10.81 -3.73 -18.50
C GLU A 15 10.87 -4.11 -17.00
N ILE A 16 11.69 -3.42 -16.20
CA ILE A 16 11.74 -3.64 -14.75
C ILE A 16 10.46 -3.18 -14.07
N ALA A 17 9.85 -2.08 -14.50
CA ALA A 17 8.61 -1.56 -13.95
C ALA A 17 7.45 -2.54 -14.19
N LEU A 18 7.30 -3.03 -15.43
CA LEU A 18 6.31 -4.05 -15.79
C LEU A 18 6.51 -5.35 -14.99
N ALA A 19 7.76 -5.83 -14.89
CA ALA A 19 8.07 -7.01 -14.10
C ALA A 19 7.77 -6.80 -12.60
N ALA A 20 8.06 -5.62 -12.06
CA ALA A 20 7.75 -5.28 -10.68
C ALA A 20 6.24 -5.21 -10.44
N ALA A 21 5.48 -4.57 -11.34
CA ALA A 21 4.03 -4.50 -11.29
C ALA A 21 3.41 -5.89 -11.24
N ARG A 22 3.85 -6.80 -12.10
CA ARG A 22 3.42 -8.20 -12.09
C ARG A 22 3.71 -8.90 -10.76
N LEU A 23 4.92 -8.74 -10.22
CA LEU A 23 5.29 -9.32 -8.92
C LEU A 23 4.44 -8.77 -7.76
N ILE A 24 4.02 -7.51 -7.82
CA ILE A 24 3.10 -6.94 -6.82
C ILE A 24 1.71 -7.56 -7.00
N ALA A 25 1.20 -7.58 -8.24
CA ALA A 25 -0.15 -8.04 -8.55
C ALA A 25 -0.37 -9.55 -8.31
N GLU A 26 0.62 -10.39 -8.61
CA GLU A 26 0.50 -11.86 -8.55
C GLU A 26 1.13 -12.46 -7.28
N ASP A 27 2.29 -11.96 -6.86
CA ASP A 27 3.03 -12.55 -5.73
C ASP A 27 2.80 -11.76 -4.41
N GLY A 28 2.12 -10.60 -4.45
CA GLY A 28 1.89 -9.77 -3.26
C GLY A 28 3.16 -9.13 -2.68
N LEU A 29 4.22 -8.95 -3.48
CA LEU A 29 5.46 -8.35 -2.99
C LEU A 29 5.29 -6.86 -2.68
N ASP A 30 6.03 -6.37 -1.69
CA ASP A 30 6.15 -4.93 -1.45
C ASP A 30 6.91 -4.24 -2.59
N TYR A 31 6.70 -2.93 -2.78
CA TYR A 31 7.36 -2.17 -3.85
C TYR A 31 8.88 -2.34 -3.86
N ALA A 32 9.52 -2.37 -2.69
CA ALA A 32 10.97 -2.49 -2.60
C ALA A 32 11.46 -3.91 -2.92
N GLY A 33 10.74 -4.95 -2.49
CA GLY A 33 11.01 -6.33 -2.84
C GLY A 33 10.76 -6.60 -4.31
N ALA A 34 9.63 -6.16 -4.85
CA ALA A 34 9.26 -6.28 -6.26
C ALA A 34 10.30 -5.60 -7.16
N LYS A 35 10.68 -4.36 -6.87
CA LYS A 35 11.72 -3.63 -7.61
C LYS A 35 13.06 -4.37 -7.60
N ARG A 36 13.49 -4.86 -6.43
CA ARG A 36 14.76 -5.62 -6.32
C ARG A 36 14.71 -6.94 -7.09
N LYS A 37 13.62 -7.70 -6.98
CA LYS A 37 13.43 -9.00 -7.65
C LYS A 37 13.32 -8.81 -9.18
N ALA A 38 12.53 -7.84 -9.64
CA ALA A 38 12.41 -7.49 -11.06
C ALA A 38 13.75 -7.03 -11.65
N ALA A 39 14.46 -6.15 -10.95
CA ALA A 39 15.76 -5.67 -11.43
C ALA A 39 16.78 -6.82 -11.54
N ARG A 40 16.78 -7.78 -10.61
CA ARG A 40 17.59 -9.00 -10.70
C ARG A 40 17.16 -9.90 -11.87
N GLN A 41 15.87 -10.02 -12.16
CA GLN A 41 15.38 -10.82 -13.29
C GLN A 41 15.78 -10.24 -14.65
N VAL A 42 15.78 -8.91 -14.79
CA VAL A 42 16.07 -8.22 -16.05
C VAL A 42 17.58 -8.02 -16.26
N LEU A 43 18.32 -7.63 -15.22
CA LEU A 43 19.75 -7.25 -15.31
C LEU A 43 20.72 -8.31 -14.78
N GLY A 44 20.22 -9.38 -14.16
CA GLY A 44 21.04 -10.37 -13.47
C GLY A 44 21.65 -9.85 -12.16
N ASP A 45 22.64 -10.57 -11.63
CA ASP A 45 23.28 -10.27 -10.34
C ASP A 45 24.36 -9.17 -10.39
N SER A 46 24.34 -8.33 -11.41
CA SER A 46 25.28 -7.20 -11.53
C SER A 46 24.88 -6.04 -10.61
N ARG A 47 25.85 -5.22 -10.20
CA ARG A 47 25.57 -4.01 -9.39
C ARG A 47 24.77 -3.03 -10.25
N ILE A 48 23.48 -2.89 -9.95
CA ILE A 48 22.54 -2.09 -10.75
C ILE A 48 22.72 -0.61 -10.39
N ALA A 49 23.14 0.20 -11.35
CA ALA A 49 23.18 1.66 -11.17
C ALA A 49 21.76 2.22 -11.09
N GLY A 50 21.55 3.26 -10.29
CA GLY A 50 20.21 3.83 -10.05
C GLY A 50 19.50 4.35 -11.30
N GLU A 51 20.24 4.69 -12.35
CA GLU A 51 19.72 5.11 -13.66
C GLU A 51 18.89 4.03 -14.39
N TRP A 52 19.05 2.76 -13.99
CA TRP A 52 18.34 1.61 -14.54
C TRP A 52 17.12 1.19 -13.72
N LEU A 53 16.90 1.82 -12.55
CA LEU A 53 15.78 1.47 -11.68
C LEU A 53 14.60 2.42 -11.93
N PRO A 54 13.37 1.89 -12.05
CA PRO A 54 12.19 2.74 -12.09
C PRO A 54 11.95 3.39 -10.73
N ASP A 55 11.34 4.56 -10.74
CA ASP A 55 10.79 5.13 -9.52
C ASP A 55 9.51 4.38 -9.08
N ASN A 56 8.94 4.73 -7.93
CA ASN A 56 7.72 4.05 -7.46
C ASN A 56 6.48 4.47 -8.28
N ASP A 57 6.48 5.68 -8.86
CA ASP A 57 5.37 6.18 -9.65
C ASP A 57 5.20 5.37 -10.94
N GLN A 58 6.32 5.08 -11.61
CA GLN A 58 6.36 4.24 -12.81
C GLN A 58 5.85 2.83 -12.52
N ILE A 59 6.26 2.24 -11.39
CA ILE A 59 5.75 0.92 -10.99
C ILE A 59 4.24 0.96 -10.70
N GLU A 60 3.76 2.02 -10.05
CA GLU A 60 2.33 2.16 -9.75
C GLU A 60 1.48 2.33 -11.03
N GLU A 61 1.97 3.10 -12.00
CA GLU A 61 1.31 3.29 -13.30
C GLU A 61 1.21 1.97 -14.08
N GLU A 62 2.32 1.23 -14.20
CA GLU A 62 2.33 -0.11 -14.79
C GLU A 62 1.44 -1.10 -14.03
N LEU A 63 1.34 -0.96 -12.70
CA LEU A 63 0.47 -1.80 -11.88
C LEU A 63 -1.00 -1.49 -12.12
N HIS A 64 -1.39 -0.22 -12.28
CA HIS A 64 -2.76 0.13 -12.68
C HIS A 64 -3.11 -0.45 -14.04
N GLU A 65 -2.23 -0.33 -15.03
CA GLU A 65 -2.45 -0.91 -16.36
C GLU A 65 -2.55 -2.44 -16.30
N TYR A 66 -1.66 -3.10 -15.57
CA TYR A 66 -1.69 -4.55 -15.39
C TYR A 66 -2.99 -5.03 -14.76
N LEU A 67 -3.44 -4.38 -13.67
CA LEU A 67 -4.68 -4.74 -12.99
C LEU A 67 -5.90 -4.51 -13.90
N ALA A 68 -5.93 -3.42 -14.67
CA ALA A 68 -7.00 -3.17 -15.62
C ALA A 68 -7.09 -4.24 -16.72
N LEU A 69 -5.94 -4.71 -17.21
CA LEU A 69 -5.85 -5.71 -18.28
C LEU A 69 -6.14 -7.14 -17.80
N PHE A 70 -5.63 -7.53 -16.63
CA PHE A 70 -5.66 -8.93 -16.18
C PHE A 70 -6.61 -9.20 -15.00
N GLN A 71 -6.98 -8.17 -14.23
CA GLN A 71 -7.82 -8.30 -13.02
C GLN A 71 -9.00 -7.31 -13.02
N GLY A 72 -9.37 -6.75 -14.17
CA GLY A 72 -10.38 -5.69 -14.26
C GLY A 72 -11.77 -6.08 -13.75
N GLU A 73 -12.11 -7.37 -13.76
CA GLU A 73 -13.41 -7.88 -13.28
C GLU A 73 -13.41 -8.14 -11.76
N THR A 74 -12.26 -8.56 -11.18
CA THR A 74 -12.17 -8.98 -9.78
C THR A 74 -11.65 -7.89 -8.85
N GLN A 75 -10.69 -7.10 -9.33
CA GLN A 75 -9.99 -6.10 -8.53
C GLN A 75 -10.91 -4.98 -8.01
N PRO A 76 -11.87 -4.41 -8.78
CA PRO A 76 -12.71 -3.33 -8.26
C PRO A 76 -13.57 -3.74 -7.06
N ALA A 77 -14.09 -4.97 -7.08
CA ALA A 77 -14.88 -5.52 -5.98
C ALA A 77 -14.01 -5.73 -4.73
N GLU A 78 -12.81 -6.28 -4.90
CA GLU A 78 -11.88 -6.52 -3.79
C GLU A 78 -11.34 -5.20 -3.21
N LEU A 79 -10.98 -4.23 -4.05
CA LEU A 79 -10.59 -2.90 -3.62
C LEU A 79 -11.70 -2.24 -2.78
N ARG A 80 -12.96 -2.35 -3.22
CA ARG A 80 -14.10 -1.82 -2.47
C ARG A 80 -14.24 -2.53 -1.10
N ARG A 81 -14.08 -3.86 -1.06
CA ARG A 81 -14.08 -4.65 0.19
C ARG A 81 -13.00 -4.16 1.16
N LEU A 82 -11.75 -4.04 0.69
CA LEU A 82 -10.63 -3.57 1.51
C LEU A 82 -10.82 -2.13 1.99
N ARG A 83 -11.38 -1.24 1.17
CA ARG A 83 -11.72 0.13 1.58
C ARG A 83 -12.80 0.17 2.66
N LEU A 84 -13.81 -0.69 2.59
CA LEU A 84 -14.83 -0.80 3.65
C LEU A 84 -14.24 -1.30 4.98
N VAL A 85 -13.38 -2.33 4.92
CA VAL A 85 -12.67 -2.83 6.10
C VAL A 85 -11.78 -1.73 6.70
N ALA A 86 -11.01 -1.04 5.87
CA ALA A 86 -10.19 0.08 6.30
C ALA A 86 -11.02 1.18 6.97
N LEU A 87 -12.16 1.57 6.37
CA LEU A 87 -13.04 2.60 6.92
C LEU A 87 -13.59 2.21 8.30
N ALA A 88 -14.07 0.97 8.45
CA ALA A 88 -14.55 0.46 9.74
C ALA A 88 -13.48 0.51 10.83
N TRP A 89 -12.22 0.25 10.46
CA TRP A 89 -11.09 0.34 11.38
C TRP A 89 -10.64 1.76 11.68
N MET A 90 -10.71 2.66 10.71
CA MET A 90 -10.48 4.09 10.92
C MET A 90 -11.54 4.68 11.87
N GLU A 91 -12.79 4.20 11.82
CA GLU A 91 -13.83 4.61 12.77
C GLU A 91 -13.55 4.09 14.19
N ARG A 92 -13.11 2.83 14.33
CA ARG A 92 -12.69 2.25 15.62
C ARG A 92 -11.50 2.99 16.24
N LEU A 93 -10.52 3.31 15.40
CA LEU A 93 -9.27 3.99 15.79
C LEU A 93 -9.40 5.52 15.77
N ALA A 94 -10.61 6.08 15.61
CA ALA A 94 -10.83 7.53 15.57
C ALA A 94 -10.16 8.32 16.71
N PRO A 95 -10.08 7.82 17.97
CA PRO A 95 -9.36 8.50 19.04
C PRO A 95 -7.85 8.72 18.77
N PHE A 96 -7.27 7.99 17.82
CA PHE A 96 -5.84 7.99 17.48
C PHE A 96 -5.55 8.63 16.12
N ASN A 97 -6.49 9.40 15.59
CA ASN A 97 -6.37 10.15 14.34
C ASN A 97 -5.83 9.30 13.16
N PRO A 98 -6.60 8.30 12.69
CA PRO A 98 -6.11 7.33 11.73
C PRO A 98 -6.19 7.84 10.29
N TYR A 99 -5.19 7.48 9.48
CA TYR A 99 -5.13 7.74 8.04
C TYR A 99 -4.85 6.44 7.28
N ILE A 100 -5.46 6.28 6.11
CA ILE A 100 -5.16 5.18 5.19
C ILE A 100 -3.99 5.56 4.29
N ALA A 101 -3.14 4.58 3.96
CA ALA A 101 -2.04 4.73 3.01
C ALA A 101 -1.88 3.44 2.16
N GLY A 102 -1.02 3.52 1.14
CA GLY A 102 -0.65 2.36 0.32
C GLY A 102 -1.71 1.94 -0.70
N ALA A 103 -1.72 0.66 -1.07
CA ALA A 103 -2.48 0.15 -2.22
C ALA A 103 -4.00 0.42 -2.15
N VAL A 104 -4.59 0.39 -0.94
CA VAL A 104 -6.03 0.63 -0.73
C VAL A 104 -6.41 2.08 -1.06
N LEU A 105 -5.52 3.03 -0.74
CA LEU A 105 -5.68 4.44 -1.11
C LEU A 105 -5.43 4.64 -2.61
N ASN A 106 -4.30 4.12 -3.10
CA ASN A 106 -3.85 4.33 -4.48
C ASN A 106 -4.71 3.60 -5.52
N GLY A 107 -5.60 2.70 -5.09
CA GLY A 107 -6.52 1.98 -5.95
C GLY A 107 -5.90 0.77 -6.66
N THR A 108 -4.71 0.35 -6.25
CA THR A 108 -4.02 -0.85 -6.76
C THR A 108 -4.24 -2.09 -5.90
N ALA A 109 -5.02 -1.99 -4.82
CA ALA A 109 -5.23 -3.13 -3.93
C ALA A 109 -5.99 -4.26 -4.62
N ASN A 110 -5.59 -5.50 -4.36
CA ASN A 110 -6.19 -6.73 -4.84
C ASN A 110 -6.18 -7.80 -3.74
N ALA A 111 -6.45 -9.07 -4.08
CA ALA A 111 -6.55 -10.17 -3.12
C ALA A 111 -5.28 -10.44 -2.29
N HIS A 112 -4.12 -9.92 -2.72
CA HIS A 112 -2.85 -10.06 -2.01
C HIS A 112 -2.48 -8.80 -1.20
N SER A 113 -3.39 -7.82 -1.14
CA SER A 113 -3.14 -6.55 -0.49
C SER A 113 -3.70 -6.51 0.93
N ASP A 114 -2.85 -6.08 1.86
CA ASP A 114 -3.26 -5.78 3.23
C ASP A 114 -3.63 -4.29 3.40
N VAL A 115 -4.32 -3.99 4.50
CA VAL A 115 -4.72 -2.64 4.88
C VAL A 115 -3.62 -1.98 5.71
N HIS A 116 -3.07 -0.87 5.21
CA HIS A 116 -2.04 -0.10 5.90
C HIS A 116 -2.59 1.22 6.45
N LEU A 117 -2.76 1.27 7.77
CA LEU A 117 -3.17 2.46 8.51
C LEU A 117 -1.99 3.14 9.18
N GLN A 118 -2.11 4.45 9.35
CA GLN A 118 -1.19 5.29 10.12
C GLN A 118 -1.98 5.98 11.22
N ALA A 119 -1.68 5.67 12.48
CA ALA A 119 -2.28 6.34 13.63
C ALA A 119 -1.33 7.43 14.13
N PHE A 120 -1.84 8.65 14.33
CA PHE A 120 -1.06 9.78 14.82
C PHE A 120 -1.50 10.10 16.25
N CYS A 121 -0.69 9.69 17.21
CA CYS A 121 -0.99 9.84 18.63
C CYS A 121 0.26 10.11 19.44
N ASP A 122 0.13 10.85 20.55
CA ASP A 122 1.28 11.17 21.40
C ASP A 122 1.73 9.96 22.24
N ASN A 123 0.81 9.02 22.51
CA ASN A 123 1.08 7.83 23.31
C ASN A 123 0.72 6.54 22.56
N ARG A 124 1.74 5.94 21.95
CA ARG A 124 1.65 4.68 21.19
C ARG A 124 1.11 3.51 22.01
N LYS A 125 1.34 3.50 23.33
CA LYS A 125 0.85 2.43 24.22
C LYS A 125 -0.67 2.43 24.31
N ASP A 126 -1.33 3.56 24.12
CA ASP A 126 -2.79 3.65 24.22
C ASP A 126 -3.45 2.91 23.05
N VAL A 127 -2.83 2.89 21.86
CA VAL A 127 -3.30 2.10 20.72
C VAL A 127 -3.17 0.60 21.00
N ALA A 128 -2.03 0.17 21.54
CA ALA A 128 -1.80 -1.22 21.94
C ALA A 128 -2.83 -1.67 22.99
N ILE A 129 -3.03 -0.86 24.06
CA ILE A 129 -4.03 -1.13 25.10
C ILE A 129 -5.44 -1.17 24.51
N TYR A 130 -5.76 -0.27 23.58
CA TYR A 130 -7.05 -0.29 22.88
C TYR A 130 -7.30 -1.62 22.16
N LEU A 131 -6.32 -2.11 21.38
CA LEU A 131 -6.44 -3.40 20.69
C LEU A 131 -6.62 -4.56 21.68
N LEU A 132 -5.85 -4.57 22.77
CA LEU A 132 -5.98 -5.59 23.83
C LEU A 132 -7.38 -5.57 24.47
N ASN A 133 -7.92 -4.40 24.78
CA ASN A 133 -9.26 -4.24 25.37
C ASN A 133 -10.37 -4.73 24.44
N GLN A 134 -10.12 -4.69 23.13
CA GLN A 134 -11.02 -5.24 22.11
C GLN A 134 -10.77 -6.73 21.82
N ASN A 135 -9.92 -7.39 22.61
CA ASN A 135 -9.48 -8.80 22.44
C ASN A 135 -8.83 -9.08 21.09
N ILE A 136 -8.11 -8.11 20.53
CA ILE A 136 -7.38 -8.28 19.27
C ILE A 136 -5.94 -8.67 19.58
N GLN A 137 -5.56 -9.86 19.13
CA GLN A 137 -4.18 -10.31 19.15
C GLN A 137 -3.42 -9.66 17.99
N TYR A 138 -2.26 -9.09 18.28
CA TYR A 138 -1.43 -8.42 17.29
C TYR A 138 0.04 -8.77 17.49
N ASP A 139 0.78 -8.70 16.40
CA ASP A 139 2.24 -8.77 16.35
C ASP A 139 2.83 -7.36 16.27
N VAL A 140 4.00 -7.18 16.88
CA VAL A 140 4.73 -5.91 16.86
C VAL A 140 5.90 -6.04 15.89
N SER A 141 6.00 -5.09 14.97
CA SER A 141 7.12 -4.96 14.04
C SER A 141 7.55 -3.49 13.91
N GLU A 142 8.59 -3.24 13.14
CA GLU A 142 9.00 -1.88 12.78
C GLU A 142 8.80 -1.68 11.27
N THR A 143 8.34 -0.49 10.88
CA THR A 143 8.17 -0.09 9.49
C THR A 143 8.89 1.23 9.24
N ARG A 144 9.43 1.39 8.03
CA ARG A 144 10.14 2.61 7.67
C ARG A 144 9.25 3.83 7.77
N HIS A 145 9.75 4.84 8.45
CA HIS A 145 9.04 6.12 8.60
C HIS A 145 8.86 6.80 7.25
N PHE A 146 7.66 7.31 6.95
CA PHE A 146 7.35 7.93 5.65
C PHE A 146 8.27 9.12 5.29
N ALA A 147 8.66 9.94 6.27
CA ALA A 147 9.59 11.06 6.11
C ALA A 147 11.08 10.67 6.22
N GLY A 148 11.42 9.39 6.21
CA GLY A 148 12.81 8.91 6.32
C GLY A 148 13.46 9.15 7.68
N ARG A 149 12.66 9.35 8.74
CA ARG A 149 13.13 9.39 10.13
C ARG A 149 13.35 7.96 10.66
N ARG A 150 13.51 7.82 11.97
CA ARG A 150 13.59 6.50 12.63
C ARG A 150 12.34 5.69 12.35
N ASP A 151 12.52 4.40 12.11
CA ASP A 151 11.43 3.44 11.94
C ASP A 151 10.39 3.55 13.06
N VAL A 152 9.14 3.29 12.67
CA VAL A 152 7.97 3.39 13.54
C VAL A 152 7.48 2.01 13.91
N GLU A 153 6.95 1.89 15.12
CA GLU A 153 6.31 0.67 15.59
C GLU A 153 5.02 0.42 14.79
N THR A 154 4.81 -0.81 14.36
CA THR A 154 3.64 -1.23 13.59
C THR A 154 2.97 -2.42 14.28
N LEU A 155 1.69 -2.27 14.57
CA LEU A 155 0.86 -3.33 15.13
C LEU A 155 0.15 -4.05 13.98
N SER A 156 0.38 -5.35 13.84
CA SER A 156 -0.12 -6.15 12.71
C SER A 156 -1.05 -7.24 13.22
N PHE A 157 -2.22 -7.39 12.61
CA PHE A 157 -3.18 -8.43 13.00
C PHE A 157 -4.09 -8.82 11.83
N LEU A 158 -4.71 -9.99 11.94
CA LEU A 158 -5.70 -10.46 10.97
C LEU A 158 -7.11 -10.10 11.45
N TRP A 159 -7.92 -9.55 10.55
CA TRP A 159 -9.30 -9.21 10.81
C TRP A 159 -10.25 -10.01 9.91
N ARG A 160 -11.39 -10.43 10.47
CA ARG A 160 -12.48 -11.10 9.73
C ARG A 160 -13.76 -10.33 9.96
N GLU A 161 -14.40 -9.90 8.87
CA GLU A 161 -15.68 -9.19 8.93
C GLU A 161 -16.82 -10.11 9.39
N ALA A 162 -16.82 -11.35 8.91
CA ALA A 162 -17.80 -12.36 9.26
C ALA A 162 -17.18 -13.76 9.34
N ARG A 163 -17.90 -14.68 9.97
CA ARG A 163 -17.52 -16.10 10.00
C ARG A 163 -17.49 -16.65 8.58
N GLY A 164 -16.35 -17.17 8.14
CA GLY A 164 -16.15 -17.72 6.80
C GLY A 164 -15.64 -16.71 5.76
N ALA A 165 -15.54 -15.42 6.08
CA ALA A 165 -14.90 -14.45 5.21
C ALA A 165 -13.38 -14.61 5.24
N GLU A 166 -12.72 -14.39 4.10
CA GLU A 166 -11.26 -14.36 4.00
C GLU A 166 -10.69 -13.28 4.93
N PRO A 167 -9.67 -13.62 5.75
CA PRO A 167 -9.07 -12.66 6.66
C PRO A 167 -8.32 -11.58 5.88
N VAL A 168 -8.31 -10.37 6.44
CA VAL A 168 -7.58 -9.22 5.90
C VAL A 168 -6.47 -8.88 6.89
N GLY A 169 -5.23 -8.75 6.43
CA GLY A 169 -4.15 -8.21 7.25
C GLY A 169 -4.35 -6.71 7.45
N ILE A 170 -4.20 -6.27 8.70
CA ILE A 170 -4.28 -4.87 9.08
C ILE A 170 -2.99 -4.51 9.80
N HIS A 171 -2.33 -3.48 9.29
CA HIS A 171 -1.09 -2.95 9.81
C HIS A 171 -1.30 -1.51 10.25
N VAL A 172 -1.13 -1.23 11.53
CA VAL A 172 -1.29 0.10 12.11
C VAL A 172 0.08 0.63 12.52
N ALA A 173 0.66 1.48 11.68
CA ALA A 173 1.92 2.16 11.96
C ALA A 173 1.67 3.35 12.90
N LEU A 174 2.45 3.43 13.98
CA LEU A 174 2.24 4.37 15.08
C LEU A 174 3.19 5.57 14.98
N TYR A 175 2.63 6.72 14.63
CA TYR A 175 3.32 8.00 14.49
C TYR A 175 2.98 8.95 15.63
N THR A 176 3.83 9.95 15.83
CA THR A 176 3.56 11.05 16.77
C THR A 176 2.69 12.11 16.12
N SER A 177 1.95 12.89 16.91
CA SER A 177 1.12 13.99 16.37
C SER A 177 1.96 15.04 15.62
N ASP A 178 3.23 15.21 15.97
CA ASP A 178 4.14 16.11 15.27
C ASP A 178 4.52 15.62 13.87
N ASP A 179 4.50 14.31 13.64
CA ASP A 179 4.74 13.75 12.30
C ASP A 179 3.63 14.15 11.32
N LEU A 180 2.40 14.39 11.80
CA LEU A 180 1.29 14.78 10.94
C LEU A 180 1.50 16.15 10.27
N ARG A 181 2.31 17.02 10.89
CA ARG A 181 2.57 18.38 10.38
C ARG A 181 3.34 18.33 9.07
N GLY A 182 2.61 18.43 7.96
CA GLY A 182 3.14 18.37 6.59
C GLY A 182 3.01 17.01 5.91
N ALA A 183 2.50 16.00 6.62
CA ALA A 183 2.29 14.65 6.10
C ALA A 183 1.11 14.54 5.12
N VAL A 184 0.09 15.39 5.30
CA VAL A 184 -1.15 15.44 4.51
C VAL A 184 -0.98 16.23 3.20
N LYS A 185 0.25 16.64 2.85
CA LYS A 185 0.50 17.31 1.57
C LYS A 185 0.38 16.30 0.42
N ALA A 186 -0.36 16.69 -0.61
CA ALA A 186 -0.34 15.98 -1.88
C ALA A 186 1.09 15.95 -2.43
N ASP A 187 1.44 14.87 -3.11
CA ASP A 187 2.71 14.76 -3.81
C ASP A 187 2.80 15.76 -4.98
N ALA A 188 3.95 15.78 -5.69
CA ALA A 188 4.16 16.66 -6.83
C ALA A 188 3.15 16.46 -7.98
N ARG A 189 2.39 15.36 -7.99
CA ARG A 189 1.35 15.03 -8.98
C ARG A 189 -0.07 15.25 -8.44
N GLY A 190 -0.23 15.79 -7.24
CA GLY A 190 -1.53 16.04 -6.62
C GLY A 190 -2.18 14.81 -5.98
N ARG A 191 -1.47 13.67 -5.89
CA ARG A 191 -1.98 12.46 -5.23
C ARG A 191 -1.75 12.56 -3.73
N LEU A 192 -2.74 12.13 -2.96
CA LEU A 192 -2.64 12.06 -1.52
C LEU A 192 -1.83 10.83 -1.14
N SER A 193 -0.69 11.00 -0.46
CA SER A 193 0.05 9.86 0.10
C SER A 193 -0.66 9.25 1.32
N ARG A 194 -1.66 9.95 1.86
CA ARG A 194 -2.51 9.50 2.95
C ARG A 194 -3.86 10.22 2.92
N ALA A 195 -4.91 9.53 3.33
CA ALA A 195 -6.27 10.07 3.36
C ALA A 195 -6.93 9.80 4.70
N ASP A 196 -7.78 10.73 5.14
CA ASP A 196 -8.62 10.52 6.33
C ASP A 196 -9.85 9.66 5.99
N ALA A 197 -10.67 9.38 7.01
CA ALA A 197 -11.86 8.55 6.84
C ALA A 197 -12.90 9.18 5.90
N GLN A 198 -12.96 10.51 5.83
CA GLN A 198 -13.91 11.20 4.94
C GLN A 198 -13.50 11.04 3.48
N ALA A 199 -12.22 11.25 3.18
CA ALA A 199 -11.67 11.04 1.85
C ALA A 199 -11.78 9.57 1.41
N LEU A 200 -11.53 8.61 2.32
CA LEU A 200 -11.73 7.19 2.01
C LEU A 200 -13.20 6.85 1.74
N ARG A 201 -14.14 7.43 2.49
CA ARG A 201 -15.59 7.25 2.26
C ARG A 201 -16.00 7.74 0.88
N ALA A 202 -15.49 8.91 0.46
CA ALA A 202 -15.74 9.43 -0.89
C ALA A 202 -15.21 8.48 -1.99
N LEU A 203 -14.06 7.82 -1.77
CA LEU A 203 -13.54 6.81 -2.71
C LEU A 203 -14.40 5.55 -2.79
N VAL A 204 -15.02 5.13 -1.68
CA VAL A 204 -15.95 4.00 -1.65
C VAL A 204 -17.24 4.33 -2.40
N GLU A 205 -17.75 5.55 -2.26
CA GLU A 205 -18.96 6.03 -2.93
C GLU A 205 -18.75 6.25 -4.44
N ALA A 206 -17.54 6.66 -4.84
CA ALA A 206 -17.17 6.83 -6.24
C ALA A 206 -16.94 5.51 -6.99
N SER A 207 -16.68 4.40 -6.29
CA SER A 207 -16.53 3.08 -6.90
C SER A 207 -17.90 2.49 -7.27
N PRO A 208 -18.12 2.04 -8.52
CA PRO A 208 -19.40 1.49 -8.92
C PRO A 208 -19.73 0.26 -8.06
N SER A 209 -20.94 0.22 -7.50
CA SER A 209 -21.48 -0.99 -6.88
C SER A 209 -21.64 -2.04 -7.97
N SER A 210 -20.98 -3.20 -7.87
CA SER A 210 -21.25 -4.34 -8.74
C SER A 210 -22.76 -4.60 -8.77
N PRO A 211 -23.39 -4.81 -9.94
CA PRO A 211 -24.79 -5.16 -9.99
C PRO A 211 -24.98 -6.47 -9.23
N THR A 212 -25.82 -6.44 -8.21
CA THR A 212 -26.27 -7.65 -7.52
C THR A 212 -27.05 -8.47 -8.54
N GLU A 213 -26.45 -9.52 -9.09
CA GLU A 213 -27.21 -10.52 -9.87
C GLU A 213 -28.31 -11.07 -8.96
N SER A 214 -29.56 -10.90 -9.42
CA SER A 214 -30.79 -11.30 -8.77
C SER A 214 -31.12 -12.76 -9.05
#